data_AF-A0A7C4KIM5-F1
#
_entry.id   AF-A0A7C4KIM5-F1
#
_cell.length_a   1.000
_cell.length_b   1.000
_cell.length_c   1.000
_cell.angle_alpha   90.00
_cell.angle_beta   90.00
_cell.angle_gamma   90.00
#
_symmetry.space_group_name_H-M   'P 1'
#
loop_
_entity.id
_entity.type
_entity.pdbx_description
1 polymer ?
#
loop_
_entity_poly.entity_id
_entity_poly.type
_entity_poly.pdbx_seq_one_letter_code
_entity_poly.pdbx_strand_id
1 'polypeptide(L)'
;QAVFLSGKAAFFQTGSWFASGWEQTPPPFEVGIMPFPRFKDTPYTGDVIGAVTHVFGIPSQAKNKEAALKVLDWLASDEAGQIWAKNGNSCMIKGTVEAAAPQVIKDIWEKVQAAQNSLPWIENELPPGVGEDKVYNGTVALITNSMTPEEFVQSIQEALEASRAQ
;
A
#
# COMPACT_ATOMS: atom_id res chain seq x y z
N GLN A 1 -11.25 4.92 -8.74
CA GLN A 1 -10.56 5.18 -10.03
C GLN A 1 -11.42 5.92 -11.06
N ALA A 2 -12.45 5.31 -11.66
CA ALA A 2 -13.20 5.94 -12.77
C ALA A 2 -13.81 7.32 -12.44
N VAL A 3 -14.36 7.48 -11.23
CA VAL A 3 -14.90 8.76 -10.75
C VAL A 3 -13.82 9.86 -10.70
N PHE A 4 -12.61 9.52 -10.26
CA PHE A 4 -11.46 10.43 -10.28
C PHE A 4 -11.03 10.76 -11.70
N LEU A 5 -10.77 9.74 -12.55
CA LEU A 5 -10.32 9.95 -13.94
C LEU A 5 -11.31 10.75 -14.79
N SER A 6 -12.61 10.67 -14.49
CA SER A 6 -13.65 11.49 -15.14
C SER A 6 -13.74 12.94 -14.63
N GLY A 7 -12.88 13.35 -13.69
CA GLY A 7 -12.88 14.69 -13.09
C GLY A 7 -13.99 14.92 -12.07
N LYS A 8 -14.72 13.88 -11.65
CA LYS A 8 -15.84 13.99 -10.70
C LYS A 8 -15.42 13.90 -9.23
N ALA A 9 -14.17 13.52 -8.95
CA ALA A 9 -13.59 13.53 -7.61
C ALA A 9 -12.23 14.21 -7.64
N ALA A 10 -12.00 15.15 -6.71
CA ALA A 10 -10.74 15.89 -6.60
C ALA A 10 -9.63 15.08 -5.92
N PHE A 11 -9.98 14.17 -5.01
CA PHE A 11 -9.05 13.31 -4.29
C PHE A 11 -9.37 11.83 -4.54
N PHE A 12 -8.34 11.00 -4.56
CA PHE A 12 -8.48 9.55 -4.64
C PHE A 12 -7.35 8.88 -3.84
N GLN A 13 -7.73 8.19 -2.76
CA GLN A 13 -6.78 7.39 -1.98
C GLN A 13 -6.43 6.12 -2.75
N THR A 14 -5.14 5.94 -3.02
CA THR A 14 -4.59 4.84 -3.82
C THR A 14 -3.08 4.77 -3.62
N GLY A 15 -2.45 3.72 -4.11
CA GLY A 15 -0.99 3.58 -4.15
C GLY A 15 -0.40 3.73 -5.55
N SER A 16 0.89 3.46 -5.65
CA SER A 16 1.69 3.60 -6.88
C SER A 16 1.18 2.77 -8.05
N TRP A 17 0.46 1.66 -7.79
CA TRP A 17 -0.18 0.84 -8.82
C TRP A 17 -1.17 1.62 -9.69
N PHE A 18 -1.69 2.74 -9.22
CA PHE A 18 -2.57 3.57 -10.04
C PHE A 18 -1.83 4.29 -11.17
N ALA A 19 -0.52 4.49 -11.01
CA ALA A 19 0.27 5.22 -11.98
C ALA A 19 0.45 4.46 -13.30
N SER A 20 0.35 3.13 -13.30
CA SER A 20 0.29 2.35 -14.54
C SER A 20 -1.06 2.54 -15.28
N GLY A 21 -2.15 2.81 -14.55
CA GLY A 21 -3.48 3.11 -15.10
C GLY A 21 -3.58 4.53 -15.68
N TRP A 22 -3.09 5.52 -14.92
CA TRP A 22 -2.19 6.58 -15.42
C TRP A 22 -2.01 6.68 -16.93
N GLU A 23 -0.96 6.02 -17.37
CA GLU A 23 -0.37 6.19 -18.68
C GLU A 23 -1.25 5.61 -19.80
N GLN A 24 -2.05 4.60 -19.47
CA GLN A 24 -2.98 3.97 -20.42
C GLN A 24 -4.22 4.83 -20.67
N THR A 25 -4.67 5.59 -19.68
CA THR A 25 -5.84 6.48 -19.78
C THR A 25 -5.55 7.77 -19.03
N PRO A 26 -4.72 8.67 -19.62
CA PRO A 26 -4.29 9.87 -18.93
C PRO A 26 -5.51 10.76 -18.63
N PRO A 27 -5.66 11.22 -17.38
CA PRO A 27 -6.74 12.13 -17.04
C PRO A 27 -6.56 13.47 -17.79
N PRO A 28 -7.65 14.20 -18.07
CA PRO A 28 -7.60 15.49 -18.77
C PRO A 28 -7.12 16.65 -17.88
N PHE A 29 -6.50 16.36 -16.74
CA PHE A 29 -6.07 17.31 -15.71
C PHE A 29 -4.74 16.86 -15.11
N GLU A 30 -4.03 17.79 -14.48
CA GLU A 30 -2.79 17.50 -13.77
C GLU A 30 -3.05 16.68 -12.50
N VAL A 31 -2.27 15.63 -12.29
CA VAL A 31 -2.37 14.78 -11.11
C VAL A 31 -1.19 15.05 -10.19
N GLY A 32 -1.49 15.45 -8.96
CA GLY A 32 -0.52 15.57 -7.88
C GLY A 32 -0.63 14.43 -6.87
N ILE A 33 0.44 14.24 -6.09
CA ILE A 33 0.49 13.25 -5.01
C ILE A 33 0.94 13.94 -3.73
N MET A 34 0.18 13.69 -2.66
CA MET A 34 0.39 14.25 -1.32
C MET A 34 0.40 13.13 -0.27
N PRO A 35 1.12 13.31 0.85
CA PRO A 35 1.07 12.38 1.98
C PRO A 35 -0.31 12.39 2.65
N PHE A 36 -0.52 11.47 3.59
CA PHE A 36 -1.73 11.47 4.40
C PHE A 36 -1.94 12.81 5.13
N PRO A 37 -3.18 13.30 5.24
CA PRO A 37 -3.46 14.53 5.98
C PRO A 37 -3.12 14.32 7.46
N ARG A 38 -2.74 15.41 8.12
CA ARG A 38 -2.40 15.44 9.54
C ARG A 38 -3.28 16.43 10.28
N PHE A 39 -3.64 16.11 11.51
CA PHE A 39 -4.26 17.08 12.42
C PHE A 39 -3.26 18.18 12.78
N LYS A 40 -3.73 19.40 13.00
CA LYS A 40 -2.85 20.57 13.23
C LYS A 40 -2.04 20.44 14.53
N ASP A 41 -2.62 19.77 15.51
CA ASP A 41 -2.13 19.57 16.88
C ASP A 41 -1.47 18.21 17.09
N THR A 42 -1.25 17.43 16.03
CA THR A 42 -0.51 16.17 16.14
C THR A 42 0.93 16.44 16.60
N PRO A 43 1.47 15.67 17.56
CA PRO A 43 2.88 15.77 17.93
C PRO A 43 3.80 15.23 16.82
N TYR A 44 3.30 14.36 15.94
CA TYR A 44 4.07 13.78 14.84
C TYR A 44 3.97 14.65 13.58
N THR A 45 5.05 15.36 13.26
CA THR A 45 5.08 16.32 12.14
C THR A 45 5.64 15.76 10.83
N GLY A 46 6.01 14.49 10.81
CA GLY A 46 6.57 13.89 9.61
C GLY A 46 5.54 13.55 8.55
N ASP A 47 5.98 13.41 7.31
CA ASP A 47 5.16 12.79 6.29
C ASP A 47 5.11 11.28 6.51
N VAL A 48 3.94 10.72 6.25
CA VAL A 48 3.67 9.29 6.36
C VAL A 48 3.24 8.77 5.00
N ILE A 49 3.84 7.65 4.61
CA ILE A 49 3.47 6.88 3.42
C ILE A 49 3.01 5.48 3.84
N GLY A 50 2.22 4.81 2.99
CA GLY A 50 1.94 3.39 3.16
C GLY A 50 3.18 2.53 2.89
N ALA A 51 3.23 1.34 3.48
CA ALA A 51 4.31 0.38 3.27
C ALA A 51 4.37 -0.17 1.83
N VAL A 52 5.57 -0.53 1.37
CA VAL A 52 5.81 -1.24 0.11
C VAL A 52 5.92 -2.74 0.43
N THR A 53 4.95 -3.56 -0.01
CA THR A 53 4.77 -4.92 0.55
C THR A 53 4.76 -6.05 -0.48
N HIS A 54 5.63 -6.01 -1.49
CA HIS A 54 5.82 -7.17 -2.37
C HIS A 54 6.85 -8.13 -1.76
N VAL A 55 6.35 -9.20 -1.11
CA VAL A 55 7.18 -10.24 -0.50
C VAL A 55 6.95 -11.59 -1.16
N PHE A 56 8.03 -12.32 -1.40
CA PHE A 56 7.99 -13.69 -1.91
C PHE A 56 8.60 -14.62 -0.88
N GLY A 57 7.90 -15.72 -0.58
CA GLY A 57 8.34 -16.71 0.39
C GLY A 57 8.31 -18.12 -0.19
N ILE A 58 9.25 -18.97 0.25
CA ILE A 58 9.25 -20.40 -0.07
C ILE A 58 8.65 -21.15 1.11
N PRO A 59 7.54 -21.90 0.93
CA PRO A 59 6.98 -22.72 1.99
C PRO A 59 8.02 -23.71 2.55
N SER A 60 8.04 -23.88 3.88
CA SER A 60 8.98 -24.78 4.55
C SER A 60 8.85 -26.24 4.09
N GLN A 61 7.67 -26.64 3.60
CA GLN A 61 7.35 -27.98 3.08
C GLN A 61 7.37 -28.05 1.54
N ALA A 62 7.91 -27.05 0.84
CA ALA A 62 7.97 -27.05 -0.61
C ALA A 62 8.74 -28.27 -1.13
N LYS A 63 8.16 -28.97 -2.11
CA LYS A 63 8.75 -30.19 -2.70
C LYS A 63 10.02 -29.92 -3.52
N ASN A 64 10.15 -28.72 -4.08
CA ASN A 64 11.29 -28.33 -4.91
C ASN A 64 11.84 -26.97 -4.48
N LYS A 65 12.51 -26.94 -3.33
CA LYS A 65 13.09 -25.72 -2.75
C LYS A 65 14.19 -25.13 -3.63
N GLU A 66 15.03 -25.97 -4.24
CA GLU A 66 16.14 -25.51 -5.07
C GLU A 66 15.66 -24.75 -6.31
N ALA A 67 14.65 -25.28 -7.01
CA ALA A 67 14.07 -24.56 -8.16
C ALA A 67 13.38 -23.27 -7.72
N ALA A 68 12.67 -23.27 -6.58
CA ALA A 68 12.05 -22.06 -6.05
C ALA A 68 13.10 -20.99 -5.68
N LEU A 69 14.23 -21.39 -5.10
CA LEU A 69 15.35 -20.49 -4.81
C LEU A 69 15.91 -19.87 -6.10
N LYS A 70 16.10 -20.65 -7.17
CA LYS A 70 16.57 -20.11 -8.47
C LYS A 70 15.63 -19.05 -9.04
N VAL A 71 14.32 -19.19 -8.82
CA VAL A 71 13.34 -18.16 -9.21
C VAL A 71 13.48 -16.90 -8.36
N LEU A 72 13.64 -17.05 -7.03
CA LEU A 72 13.86 -15.90 -6.15
C LEU A 72 15.20 -15.18 -6.45
N ASP A 73 16.25 -15.93 -6.76
CA ASP A 73 17.54 -15.37 -7.19
C ASP A 73 17.39 -14.54 -8.47
N TRP A 74 16.64 -15.04 -9.45
CA TRP A 74 16.33 -14.27 -10.65
C TRP A 74 15.48 -13.04 -10.33
N LEU A 75 14.46 -13.14 -9.49
CA LEU A 75 13.63 -12.00 -9.08
C LEU A 75 14.43 -10.92 -8.34
N ALA A 76 15.52 -11.30 -7.68
CA ALA A 76 16.45 -10.38 -7.00
C ALA A 76 17.52 -9.78 -7.92
N SER A 77 17.56 -10.15 -9.20
CA SER A 77 18.51 -9.62 -10.18
C SER A 77 18.14 -8.22 -10.67
N ASP A 78 19.13 -7.46 -11.14
CA ASP A 78 18.92 -6.14 -11.76
C ASP A 78 17.99 -6.23 -12.96
N GLU A 79 18.07 -7.30 -13.77
CA GLU A 79 17.20 -7.51 -14.93
C GLU A 79 15.73 -7.61 -14.51
N ALA A 80 15.42 -8.48 -13.55
CA ALA A 80 14.06 -8.64 -13.06
C ALA A 80 13.55 -7.36 -12.39
N GLY A 81 14.40 -6.68 -11.60
CA GLY A 81 14.07 -5.40 -10.98
C GLY A 81 13.77 -4.29 -11.99
N GLN A 82 14.54 -4.20 -13.08
CA GLN A 82 14.28 -3.26 -14.17
C GLN A 82 12.98 -3.57 -14.90
N ILE A 83 12.68 -4.85 -15.18
CA ILE A 83 11.40 -5.27 -15.75
C ILE A 83 10.26 -4.86 -14.83
N TRP A 84 10.39 -5.11 -13.53
CA TRP A 84 9.39 -4.77 -12.51
C TRP A 84 9.11 -3.27 -12.47
N ALA A 85 10.19 -2.47 -12.39
CA ALA A 85 10.14 -1.02 -12.35
C ALA A 85 9.51 -0.43 -13.63
N LYS A 86 9.93 -0.92 -14.81
CA LYS A 86 9.42 -0.48 -16.11
C LYS A 86 7.90 -0.66 -16.25
N ASN A 87 7.33 -1.68 -15.58
CA ASN A 87 5.89 -1.94 -15.60
C ASN A 87 5.10 -1.13 -14.56
N GLY A 88 5.70 -0.07 -14.00
CA GLY A 88 5.00 0.88 -13.13
C GLY A 88 4.99 0.49 -11.65
N ASN A 89 5.90 -0.38 -11.21
CA ASN A 89 5.96 -0.81 -9.82
C ASN A 89 7.19 -0.22 -9.10
N SER A 90 7.04 0.09 -7.82
CA SER A 90 8.18 0.36 -6.95
C SER A 90 9.00 -0.92 -6.76
N CYS A 91 10.32 -0.82 -6.88
CA CYS A 91 11.25 -1.92 -6.70
C CYS A 91 12.27 -1.58 -5.62
N MET A 92 12.57 -2.54 -4.74
CA MET A 92 13.53 -2.35 -3.65
C MET A 92 14.99 -2.62 -4.06
N ILE A 93 15.22 -3.14 -5.28
CA ILE A 93 16.56 -3.35 -5.81
C ILE A 93 17.15 -1.98 -6.15
N LYS A 94 18.26 -1.63 -5.50
CA LYS A 94 18.86 -0.30 -5.56
C LYS A 94 19.07 0.16 -7.01
N GLY A 95 18.59 1.36 -7.33
CA GLY A 95 18.80 2.00 -8.63
C GLY A 95 17.87 1.54 -9.75
N THR A 96 17.06 0.49 -9.55
CA THR A 96 16.18 -0.02 -10.61
C THR A 96 15.00 0.92 -10.92
N VAL A 97 14.43 1.58 -9.90
CA VAL A 97 13.35 2.55 -10.09
C VAL A 97 13.87 3.77 -10.84
N GLU A 98 14.99 4.33 -10.41
CA GLU A 98 15.61 5.49 -11.04
C GLU A 98 16.02 5.21 -12.50
N ALA A 99 16.50 4.00 -12.77
CA ALA A 99 16.94 3.60 -14.10
C ALA A 99 15.78 3.31 -15.07
N ALA A 100 14.75 2.59 -14.63
CA ALA A 100 13.81 1.94 -15.55
C ALA A 100 12.33 2.29 -15.36
N ALA A 101 11.92 2.86 -14.22
CA ALA A 101 10.51 3.15 -13.98
C ALA A 101 9.99 4.31 -14.85
N PRO A 102 8.67 4.40 -15.08
CA PRO A 102 8.08 5.59 -15.65
C PRO A 102 8.22 6.81 -14.73
N GLN A 103 8.19 8.02 -15.28
CA GLN A 103 8.50 9.25 -14.52
C GLN A 103 7.57 9.41 -13.29
N VAL A 104 6.28 9.11 -13.44
CA VAL A 104 5.33 9.19 -12.33
C VAL A 104 5.69 8.28 -11.16
N ILE A 105 6.26 7.10 -11.42
CA ILE A 105 6.74 6.21 -10.37
C ILE A 105 8.02 6.74 -9.74
N LYS A 106 8.92 7.38 -10.50
CA LYS A 106 10.10 8.05 -9.94
C LYS A 106 9.69 9.18 -9.00
N ASP A 107 8.73 10.00 -9.38
CA ASP A 107 8.23 11.09 -8.54
C ASP A 107 7.59 10.57 -7.23
N ILE A 108 6.85 9.45 -7.31
CA ILE A 108 6.34 8.75 -6.13
C ILE A 108 7.49 8.22 -5.28
N TRP A 109 8.48 7.59 -5.91
CA TRP A 109 9.61 6.97 -5.25
C TRP A 109 10.49 7.98 -4.52
N GLU A 110 10.69 9.17 -5.07
CA GLU A 110 11.36 10.28 -4.38
C GLU A 110 10.63 10.68 -3.08
N LYS A 111 9.29 10.78 -3.12
CA LYS A 111 8.49 11.03 -1.92
C LYS A 111 8.58 9.87 -0.92
N VAL A 112 8.63 8.63 -1.42
CA VAL A 112 8.82 7.44 -0.58
C VAL A 112 10.16 7.48 0.13
N GLN A 113 11.24 7.82 -0.59
CA GLN A 113 12.59 7.92 -0.02
C GLN A 113 12.73 9.11 0.95
N ALA A 114 11.97 10.18 0.75
CA ALA A 114 11.96 11.36 1.62
C ALA A 114 11.06 11.19 2.86
N ALA A 115 10.18 10.18 2.89
CA ALA A 115 9.27 9.96 4.00
C ALA A 115 10.05 9.59 5.27
N GLN A 116 9.63 10.16 6.40
CA GLN A 116 10.30 9.92 7.68
C GLN A 116 9.85 8.61 8.33
N ASN A 117 8.64 8.16 8.04
CA ASN A 117 8.09 6.90 8.50
C ASN A 117 7.16 6.28 7.45
N SER A 118 7.00 4.96 7.52
CA SER A 118 5.95 4.22 6.82
C SER A 118 4.96 3.64 7.83
N LEU A 119 3.70 3.57 7.43
CA LEU A 119 2.69 2.80 8.15
C LEU A 119 2.51 1.45 7.48
N PRO A 120 2.63 0.34 8.23
CA PRO A 120 2.15 -0.94 7.74
C PRO A 120 0.63 -0.89 7.57
N TRP A 121 0.14 -1.86 6.82
CA TRP A 121 -1.29 -2.15 6.74
C TRP A 121 -1.76 -2.61 8.12
N ILE A 122 -2.48 -1.74 8.84
CA ILE A 122 -2.82 -1.96 10.26
C ILE A 122 -3.61 -3.24 10.48
N GLU A 123 -4.41 -3.66 9.51
CA GLU A 123 -5.15 -4.91 9.52
C GLU A 123 -4.24 -6.15 9.55
N ASN A 124 -3.03 -6.06 9.00
CA ASN A 124 -2.03 -7.13 9.02
C ASN A 124 -1.23 -7.18 10.34
N GLU A 125 -1.23 -6.07 11.10
CA GLU A 125 -0.54 -5.96 12.39
C GLU A 125 -1.41 -6.43 13.57
N LEU A 126 -2.67 -6.81 13.30
CA LEU A 126 -3.65 -7.23 14.28
C LEU A 126 -4.05 -8.70 14.06
N PRO A 127 -4.55 -9.40 15.10
CA PRO A 127 -5.14 -10.71 14.90
C PRO A 127 -6.20 -10.67 13.78
N PRO A 128 -6.33 -11.70 12.90
CA PRO A 128 -7.20 -11.64 11.73
C PRO A 128 -8.65 -11.23 12.03
N GLY A 129 -9.24 -11.78 13.10
CA GLY A 129 -10.59 -11.43 13.55
C GLY A 129 -10.77 -10.00 14.10
N VAL A 130 -9.68 -9.26 14.25
CA VAL A 130 -9.65 -7.83 14.59
C VAL A 130 -9.33 -7.02 13.34
N GLY A 131 -8.20 -7.30 12.70
CA GLY A 131 -7.68 -6.52 11.58
C GLY A 131 -8.58 -6.56 10.35
N GLU A 132 -8.77 -7.74 9.78
CA GLU A 132 -9.57 -7.91 8.56
C GLU A 132 -11.07 -7.70 8.85
N ASP A 133 -11.57 -8.33 9.91
CA ASP A 133 -13.01 -8.33 10.21
C ASP A 133 -13.53 -7.00 10.78
N LYS A 134 -12.81 -6.40 11.73
CA LYS A 134 -13.31 -5.20 12.44
C LYS A 134 -12.72 -3.94 11.89
N VAL A 135 -11.41 -3.87 11.66
CA VAL A 135 -10.77 -2.65 11.14
C VAL A 135 -11.11 -2.46 9.66
N TYR A 136 -10.77 -3.43 8.80
CA TYR A 136 -10.95 -3.27 7.35
C TYR A 136 -12.43 -3.23 6.95
N ASN A 137 -13.19 -4.30 7.24
CA ASN A 137 -14.61 -4.36 6.87
C ASN A 137 -15.47 -3.34 7.64
N GLY A 138 -15.17 -3.09 8.93
CA GLY A 138 -15.87 -2.08 9.72
C GLY A 138 -15.68 -0.66 9.21
N THR A 139 -14.50 -0.33 8.64
CA THR A 139 -14.28 0.99 8.00
C THR A 139 -15.20 1.19 6.80
N VAL A 140 -15.46 0.14 6.02
CA VAL A 140 -16.44 0.20 4.92
C VAL A 140 -17.83 0.51 5.47
N ALA A 141 -18.26 -0.20 6.51
CA ALA A 141 -19.56 0.02 7.15
C ALA A 141 -19.70 1.43 7.74
N LEU A 142 -18.62 1.97 8.32
CA LEU A 142 -18.58 3.34 8.83
C LEU A 142 -18.75 4.37 7.70
N ILE A 143 -18.00 4.23 6.60
CA ILE A 143 -18.06 5.17 5.47
C ILE A 143 -19.41 5.11 4.75
N THR A 144 -20.08 3.95 4.75
CA THR A 144 -21.43 3.80 4.19
C THR A 144 -22.55 4.18 5.16
N ASN A 145 -22.22 4.72 6.35
CA ASN A 145 -23.16 5.03 7.43
C ASN A 145 -24.01 3.81 7.88
N SER A 146 -23.50 2.60 7.67
CA SER A 146 -24.11 1.36 8.15
C SER A 146 -23.73 1.03 9.60
N MET A 147 -22.78 1.77 10.16
CA MET A 147 -22.27 1.65 11.52
C MET A 147 -21.88 3.05 12.04
N THR A 148 -22.16 3.34 13.31
CA THR A 148 -21.72 4.58 13.96
C THR A 148 -20.22 4.53 14.33
N PRO A 149 -19.55 5.68 14.52
CA PRO A 149 -18.18 5.71 15.03
C PRO A 149 -18.02 4.96 16.35
N GLU A 150 -18.98 5.09 17.27
CA GLU A 150 -18.98 4.43 18.57
C GLU A 150 -19.08 2.89 18.43
N GLU A 151 -20.02 2.40 17.63
CA GLU A 151 -20.17 0.97 17.35
C GLU A 151 -18.92 0.39 16.67
N PHE A 152 -18.30 1.14 15.76
CA PHE A 152 -17.08 0.74 15.09
C PHE A 152 -15.93 0.53 16.08
N VAL A 153 -15.65 1.53 16.92
CA VAL A 153 -14.58 1.45 17.93
C VAL A 153 -14.88 0.35 18.95
N GLN A 154 -16.13 0.23 19.39
CA GLN A 154 -16.54 -0.84 20.32
C GLN A 154 -16.31 -2.23 19.71
N SER A 155 -16.66 -2.43 18.43
CA SER A 155 -16.47 -3.72 17.76
C SER A 155 -15.01 -4.15 17.68
N ILE A 156 -14.08 -3.20 17.54
CA ILE A 156 -12.64 -3.45 17.54
C ILE A 156 -12.18 -3.84 18.95
N GLN A 157 -12.63 -3.11 19.97
CA GLN A 157 -12.28 -3.37 21.37
C GLN A 157 -12.73 -4.78 21.81
N GLU A 158 -13.98 -5.14 21.52
CA GLU A 158 -14.55 -6.46 21.85
C GLU A 158 -13.77 -7.59 21.17
N ALA A 159 -13.43 -7.43 19.88
CA ALA A 159 -12.65 -8.42 19.15
C ALA A 159 -11.21 -8.57 19.71
N LEU A 160 -10.58 -7.45 20.11
CA LEU A 160 -9.26 -7.48 20.76
C LEU A 160 -9.31 -8.24 22.10
N GLU A 161 -10.32 -7.99 22.93
CA GLU A 161 -10.50 -8.69 24.20
C GLU A 161 -10.73 -10.19 23.99
N ALA A 162 -11.57 -10.57 23.03
CA ALA A 162 -11.82 -11.97 22.70
C ALA A 162 -10.55 -12.68 22.19
N SER A 163 -9.74 -12.01 21.37
CA SER A 163 -8.49 -12.57 20.83
C SER A 163 -7.43 -12.84 21.91
N ARG A 164 -7.43 -12.07 23.01
CA ARG A 164 -6.49 -12.22 24.12
C ARG A 164 -6.89 -13.32 25.11
N ALA A 165 -8.13 -13.78 25.06
CA ALA A 165 -8.65 -14.82 25.93
C ALA A 165 -8.42 -16.25 25.39
N GLN A 166 -7.85 -16.38 24.18
CA GLN A 166 -7.50 -17.63 23.50
C GLN A 166 -6.01 -17.93 23.63
#